data_AF-A0A940KTB3-F1
#
_entry.id   AF-A0A940KTB3-F1
#
_cell.length_a   1.000
_cell.length_b   1.000
_cell.length_c   1.000
_cell.angle_alpha   90.00
_cell.angle_beta   90.00
_cell.angle_gamma   90.00
#
_symmetry.space_group_name_H-M   'P 1'
#
loop_
_entity.id
_entity.type
_entity.pdbx_description
1 polymer ?
#
loop_
_entity_poly.entity_id
_entity_poly.type
_entity_poly.pdbx_seq_one_letter_code
_entity_poly.pdbx_strand_id
1 'polypeptide(L)'
;DSATIFSNVNNQGNLGIGKNATVNFSGQNWSNSTQSRITDNSNNGTGVTGEGGWIRFMSDSLKQQISGGYNAATHTGPSFPKIKVDNKQGIELLDGSAKTRNEISFQKGHFFLNDNILVLGNNNPGKIDGYDSARYFVTGNHPDRGLLMRENIRRSDGTVVFPIGSLSQSYTPAAIRNASRNGDDYFVSVFDSVKQHGVSGNTLIKESVNKTWQVGKSKSPGTGNTELFLQHLNSDEGSTFAANRQYAYISEYRNGRWDTVFPQQQPAPGNLTTGSPLNNSGVNERVMITGVSQNTLLTKFTGSKDFFIGEWLWFNAFRLDSMRVRTYWKTKPEININHFVVERRLSTETVFSPVGNVPTQAVNGYSTTILNYQLIDIPNRDKGISFYRLRSVKNDGSFSFSDTVAVAPYPGEYNINLWPNPSTGNFFLSIHKTLPAKAVVIWNAIGQKVKEEPVNGRSIIPMFLPIQGAYFVGVVLTTGEIIETKKLIIAGK
;
A
#
# COMPACT_ATOMS: atom_id res chain seq x y z
N ASP A 1 -42.32 -26.84 -7.63
CA ASP A 1 -43.53 -26.49 -6.87
C ASP A 1 -43.49 -25.04 -6.43
N SER A 2 -44.61 -24.34 -6.54
CA SER A 2 -44.73 -22.97 -6.02
C SER A 2 -46.00 -22.82 -5.20
N ALA A 3 -45.90 -22.12 -4.08
CA ALA A 3 -47.04 -21.71 -3.27
C ALA A 3 -47.04 -20.19 -3.12
N THR A 4 -48.20 -19.56 -3.06
CA THR A 4 -48.30 -18.10 -2.92
C THR A 4 -49.03 -17.74 -1.64
N ILE A 5 -48.47 -16.80 -0.87
CA ILE A 5 -49.06 -16.23 0.33
C ILE A 5 -49.40 -14.76 0.03
N PHE A 6 -50.69 -14.43 0.12
CA PHE A 6 -51.22 -13.09 -0.18
C PHE A 6 -51.36 -12.19 1.04
N SER A 7 -51.48 -12.78 2.24
CA SER A 7 -51.58 -12.06 3.51
C SER A 7 -50.21 -11.85 4.15
N ASN A 8 -50.17 -11.05 5.22
CA ASN A 8 -49.02 -11.00 6.12
C ASN A 8 -48.74 -12.40 6.71
N VAL A 9 -47.48 -12.66 7.03
CA VAL A 9 -47.01 -13.92 7.64
C VAL A 9 -46.51 -13.63 9.05
N ASN A 10 -46.99 -14.41 10.02
CA ASN A 10 -46.47 -14.45 11.38
C ASN A 10 -46.11 -15.91 11.72
N ASN A 11 -44.83 -16.25 11.60
CA ASN A 11 -44.35 -17.61 11.83
C ASN A 11 -43.99 -17.80 13.32
N GLN A 12 -44.76 -18.66 14.00
CA GLN A 12 -44.52 -19.05 15.40
C GLN A 12 -44.10 -20.52 15.55
N GLY A 13 -43.93 -21.26 14.46
CA GLY A 13 -43.64 -22.70 14.46
C GLY A 13 -42.58 -23.08 13.42
N ASN A 14 -42.79 -24.21 12.76
CA ASN A 14 -41.90 -24.69 11.70
C ASN A 14 -42.57 -24.49 10.34
N LEU A 15 -41.93 -23.74 9.45
CA LEU A 15 -42.33 -23.59 8.05
C LEU A 15 -41.33 -24.33 7.15
N GLY A 16 -41.72 -25.49 6.64
CA GLY A 16 -40.87 -26.30 5.75
C GLY A 16 -40.89 -25.80 4.31
N ILE A 17 -39.70 -25.59 3.74
CA ILE A 17 -39.54 -25.17 2.34
C ILE A 17 -38.55 -26.10 1.66
N GLY A 18 -39.08 -27.07 0.91
CA GLY A 18 -38.28 -28.05 0.20
C GLY A 18 -37.37 -27.43 -0.87
N LYS A 19 -36.26 -28.09 -1.19
CA LYS A 19 -35.20 -27.61 -2.10
C LYS A 19 -35.69 -27.01 -3.43
N ASN A 20 -36.70 -27.64 -4.05
CA ASN A 20 -37.25 -27.22 -5.35
C ASN A 20 -38.50 -26.34 -5.24
N ALA A 21 -38.89 -25.97 -4.02
CA ALA A 21 -40.07 -25.15 -3.77
C ALA A 21 -39.74 -23.65 -3.88
N THR A 22 -40.73 -22.87 -4.32
CA THR A 22 -40.71 -21.41 -4.20
C THR A 22 -41.97 -20.93 -3.50
N VAL A 23 -41.81 -20.24 -2.38
CA VAL A 23 -42.88 -19.53 -1.67
C VAL A 23 -42.89 -18.09 -2.16
N ASN A 24 -43.91 -17.73 -2.92
CA ASN A 24 -44.17 -16.37 -3.37
C ASN A 24 -44.90 -15.60 -2.26
N PHE A 25 -44.30 -14.53 -1.76
CA PHE A 25 -44.88 -13.68 -0.74
C PHE A 25 -45.27 -12.32 -1.33
N SER A 26 -46.56 -12.00 -1.25
CA SER A 26 -47.14 -10.74 -1.75
C SER A 26 -47.82 -9.89 -0.67
N GLY A 27 -47.93 -10.41 0.56
CA GLY A 27 -48.32 -9.61 1.73
C GLY A 27 -47.29 -8.53 2.07
N GLN A 28 -47.60 -7.66 3.02
CA GLN A 28 -46.71 -6.55 3.39
C GLN A 28 -45.64 -6.98 4.39
N ASN A 29 -46.04 -7.73 5.44
CA ASN A 29 -45.20 -8.01 6.60
C ASN A 29 -44.94 -9.51 6.77
N TRP A 30 -43.67 -9.88 6.91
CA TRP A 30 -43.23 -11.21 7.28
C TRP A 30 -42.49 -11.15 8.62
N SER A 31 -43.06 -11.75 9.67
CA SER A 31 -42.43 -11.85 10.98
C SER A 31 -42.17 -13.30 11.36
N ASN A 32 -41.02 -13.53 12.00
CA ASN A 32 -40.68 -14.81 12.62
C ASN A 32 -40.48 -14.61 14.13
N SER A 33 -41.10 -15.46 14.94
CA SER A 33 -40.76 -15.56 16.37
C SER A 33 -39.32 -16.07 16.54
N THR A 34 -38.65 -15.67 17.62
CA THR A 34 -37.27 -16.10 17.95
C THR A 34 -37.14 -17.62 18.11
N GLN A 35 -38.23 -18.33 18.39
CA GLN A 35 -38.27 -19.79 18.52
C GLN A 35 -38.72 -20.51 17.23
N SER A 36 -39.21 -19.76 16.24
CA SER A 36 -39.69 -20.34 14.97
C SER A 36 -38.54 -20.83 14.10
N ARG A 37 -38.86 -21.66 13.11
CA ARG A 37 -37.89 -22.18 12.14
C ARG A 37 -38.45 -22.11 10.72
N ILE A 38 -37.58 -21.82 9.76
CA ILE A 38 -37.84 -22.05 8.35
C ILE A 38 -36.96 -23.22 7.92
N THR A 39 -37.56 -24.40 7.91
CA THR A 39 -36.86 -25.68 7.78
C THR A 39 -36.64 -26.05 6.32
N ASP A 40 -35.69 -26.94 6.09
CA ASP A 40 -35.35 -27.50 4.79
C ASP A 40 -35.47 -29.02 4.78
N ASN A 41 -35.04 -29.66 3.69
CA ASN A 41 -35.15 -31.11 3.52
C ASN A 41 -34.22 -31.92 4.45
N SER A 42 -33.35 -31.28 5.25
CA SER A 42 -32.55 -32.02 6.23
C SER A 42 -33.39 -32.45 7.43
N ASN A 43 -32.90 -33.47 8.15
CA ASN A 43 -33.57 -34.06 9.31
C ASN A 43 -35.08 -34.33 9.08
N ASN A 44 -35.42 -34.98 7.97
CA ASN A 44 -36.79 -35.31 7.58
C ASN A 44 -37.75 -34.09 7.55
N GLY A 45 -37.27 -32.94 7.07
CA GLY A 45 -38.11 -31.72 6.93
C GLY A 45 -38.14 -30.81 8.16
N THR A 46 -37.41 -31.17 9.23
CA THR A 46 -37.36 -30.39 10.48
C THR A 46 -36.02 -29.68 10.71
N GLY A 47 -35.05 -29.93 9.83
CA GLY A 47 -33.70 -29.41 9.94
C GLY A 47 -33.51 -28.04 9.27
N VAL A 48 -32.33 -27.46 9.51
CA VAL A 48 -31.89 -26.16 8.95
C VAL A 48 -30.47 -26.23 8.40
N THR A 49 -29.99 -27.44 8.14
CA THR A 49 -28.60 -27.72 7.74
C THR A 49 -28.48 -28.10 6.26
N GLY A 50 -29.59 -28.35 5.59
CA GLY A 50 -29.63 -28.73 4.18
C GLY A 50 -29.89 -27.56 3.24
N GLU A 51 -30.23 -27.90 2.00
CA GLU A 51 -30.68 -26.92 1.01
C GLU A 51 -32.20 -26.78 1.06
N GLY A 52 -32.67 -25.61 1.44
CA GLY A 52 -34.08 -25.23 1.35
C GLY A 52 -34.39 -24.46 0.06
N GLY A 53 -35.68 -24.30 -0.22
CA GLY A 53 -36.18 -23.58 -1.38
C GLY A 53 -36.15 -22.05 -1.24
N TRP A 54 -36.81 -21.38 -2.18
CA TRP A 54 -36.84 -19.92 -2.27
C TRP A 54 -38.03 -19.33 -1.53
N ILE A 55 -37.82 -18.20 -0.84
CA ILE A 55 -38.89 -17.25 -0.52
C ILE A 55 -38.70 -16.04 -1.43
N ARG A 56 -39.69 -15.75 -2.28
CA ARG A 56 -39.70 -14.65 -3.25
C ARG A 56 -40.60 -13.53 -2.73
N PHE A 57 -40.01 -12.38 -2.45
CA PHE A 57 -40.72 -11.15 -2.12
C PHE A 57 -41.02 -10.41 -3.41
N MET A 58 -42.30 -10.27 -3.78
CA MET A 58 -42.69 -9.92 -5.16
C MET A 58 -43.76 -8.84 -5.32
N SER A 59 -43.85 -7.86 -4.41
CA SER A 59 -44.77 -6.73 -4.59
C SER A 59 -44.21 -5.67 -5.55
N ASP A 60 -45.06 -5.14 -6.44
CA ASP A 60 -44.70 -4.01 -7.32
C ASP A 60 -45.10 -2.65 -6.72
N SER A 61 -46.04 -2.63 -5.77
CA SER A 61 -46.66 -1.41 -5.22
C SER A 61 -46.29 -1.11 -3.76
N LEU A 62 -45.85 -2.12 -3.00
CA LEU A 62 -45.55 -1.98 -1.58
C LEU A 62 -44.12 -2.42 -1.27
N LYS A 63 -43.43 -1.65 -0.43
CA LYS A 63 -42.20 -2.12 0.20
C LYS A 63 -42.57 -3.21 1.21
N GLN A 64 -41.93 -4.38 1.13
CA GLN A 64 -42.20 -5.50 2.03
C GLN A 64 -41.24 -5.53 3.20
N GLN A 65 -41.75 -5.92 4.37
CA GLN A 65 -41.06 -5.81 5.65
C GLN A 65 -40.75 -7.19 6.21
N ILE A 66 -39.54 -7.36 6.75
CA ILE A 66 -39.07 -8.61 7.34
C ILE A 66 -38.62 -8.35 8.78
N SER A 67 -39.37 -8.88 9.75
CA SER A 67 -38.89 -9.03 11.13
C SER A 67 -38.28 -10.42 11.25
N GLY A 68 -36.96 -10.49 11.09
CA GLY A 68 -36.22 -11.73 10.85
C GLY A 68 -36.26 -12.73 11.99
N GLY A 69 -36.27 -12.26 13.24
CA GLY A 69 -36.26 -13.08 14.46
C GLY A 69 -34.90 -13.68 14.82
N TYR A 70 -33.84 -13.38 14.05
CA TYR A 70 -32.50 -13.93 14.26
C TYR A 70 -31.70 -13.05 15.22
N ASN A 71 -30.91 -13.67 16.09
CA ASN A 71 -29.94 -12.98 16.94
C ASN A 71 -28.52 -13.26 16.42
N ALA A 72 -27.90 -12.22 15.84
CA ALA A 72 -26.57 -12.31 15.26
C ALA A 72 -25.47 -12.50 16.30
N ALA A 73 -25.65 -12.04 17.55
CA ALA A 73 -24.66 -12.18 18.61
C ALA A 73 -24.60 -13.60 19.18
N THR A 74 -25.75 -14.24 19.37
CA THR A 74 -25.83 -15.62 19.88
C THR A 74 -25.84 -16.66 18.77
N HIS A 75 -25.89 -16.24 17.51
CA HIS A 75 -26.06 -17.08 16.32
C HIS A 75 -27.31 -18.00 16.37
N THR A 76 -28.39 -17.55 17.01
CA THR A 76 -29.61 -18.35 17.20
C THR A 76 -30.84 -17.71 16.57
N GLY A 77 -31.85 -18.53 16.30
CA GLY A 77 -33.15 -18.10 15.78
C GLY A 77 -33.43 -18.58 14.34
N PRO A 78 -34.59 -18.19 13.79
CA PRO A 78 -34.98 -18.49 12.42
C PRO A 78 -33.96 -17.98 11.39
N SER A 79 -33.81 -18.73 10.30
CA SER A 79 -33.03 -18.31 9.14
C SER A 79 -33.75 -18.70 7.86
N PHE A 80 -33.69 -17.83 6.85
CA PHE A 80 -34.21 -18.09 5.52
C PHE A 80 -33.25 -19.03 4.76
N PRO A 81 -33.72 -20.07 4.06
CA PRO A 81 -32.83 -20.88 3.23
C PRO A 81 -32.30 -20.08 2.04
N LYS A 82 -33.21 -19.52 1.23
CA LYS A 82 -32.90 -18.62 0.11
C LYS A 82 -33.91 -17.49 0.01
N ILE A 83 -33.46 -16.29 -0.34
CA ILE A 83 -34.32 -15.11 -0.56
C ILE A 83 -34.19 -14.63 -1.99
N LYS A 84 -35.32 -14.41 -2.65
CA LYS A 84 -35.39 -13.74 -3.96
C LYS A 84 -36.05 -12.37 -3.79
N VAL A 85 -35.32 -11.31 -4.13
CA VAL A 85 -35.78 -9.92 -4.09
C VAL A 85 -36.33 -9.56 -5.46
N ASP A 86 -37.65 -9.63 -5.61
CA ASP A 86 -38.36 -9.27 -6.84
C ASP A 86 -39.42 -8.20 -6.56
N ASN A 87 -39.06 -7.25 -5.72
CA ASN A 87 -39.94 -6.20 -5.25
C ASN A 87 -39.42 -4.85 -5.75
N LYS A 88 -40.19 -4.15 -6.59
CA LYS A 88 -39.78 -2.87 -7.18
C LYS A 88 -39.54 -1.78 -6.12
N GLN A 89 -40.32 -1.78 -5.04
CA GLN A 89 -40.16 -0.84 -3.92
C GLN A 89 -39.06 -1.28 -2.93
N GLY A 90 -38.54 -2.49 -3.12
CA GLY A 90 -37.56 -3.14 -2.26
C GLY A 90 -38.18 -3.88 -1.07
N ILE A 91 -37.31 -4.53 -0.32
CA ILE A 91 -37.63 -5.16 0.96
C ILE A 91 -36.81 -4.53 2.06
N GLU A 92 -37.31 -4.52 3.29
CA GLU A 92 -36.61 -3.92 4.42
C GLU A 92 -36.62 -4.81 5.66
N LEU A 93 -35.52 -4.79 6.42
CA LEU A 93 -35.50 -5.35 7.76
C LEU A 93 -36.17 -4.41 8.75
N LEU A 94 -36.93 -4.99 9.67
CA LEU A 94 -37.45 -4.35 10.86
C LEU A 94 -37.12 -5.20 12.09
N ASP A 95 -37.12 -4.57 13.26
CA ASP A 95 -37.11 -5.24 14.57
C ASP A 95 -36.00 -6.29 14.76
N GLY A 96 -34.78 -5.99 14.32
CA GLY A 96 -33.59 -6.79 14.59
C GLY A 96 -33.02 -7.51 13.37
N SER A 97 -32.17 -8.50 13.66
CA SER A 97 -31.35 -9.14 12.63
C SER A 97 -32.11 -10.24 11.89
N ALA A 98 -31.66 -10.52 10.67
CA ALA A 98 -32.12 -11.64 9.87
C ALA A 98 -30.92 -12.48 9.41
N LYS A 99 -31.17 -13.76 9.11
CA LYS A 99 -30.17 -14.66 8.52
C LYS A 99 -30.70 -15.32 7.27
N THR A 100 -29.86 -15.41 6.24
CA THR A 100 -30.05 -16.30 5.09
C THR A 100 -28.93 -17.32 5.03
N ARG A 101 -29.23 -18.60 4.82
CA ARG A 101 -28.22 -19.68 4.89
C ARG A 101 -27.43 -19.83 3.60
N ASN A 102 -28.10 -19.80 2.46
CA ASN A 102 -27.52 -20.26 1.20
C ASN A 102 -27.37 -19.14 0.17
N GLU A 103 -28.46 -18.46 -0.20
CA GLU A 103 -28.45 -17.57 -1.36
C GLU A 103 -29.45 -16.41 -1.26
N ILE A 104 -29.01 -15.23 -1.70
CA ILE A 104 -29.88 -14.08 -1.97
C ILE A 104 -29.74 -13.70 -3.45
N SER A 105 -30.85 -13.64 -4.18
CA SER A 105 -30.86 -13.26 -5.60
C SER A 105 -31.72 -12.02 -5.81
N PHE A 106 -31.15 -11.00 -6.43
CA PHE A 106 -31.89 -9.81 -6.86
C PHE A 106 -32.47 -10.00 -8.26
N GLN A 107 -33.75 -9.65 -8.41
CA GLN A 107 -34.45 -9.51 -9.66
C GLN A 107 -34.89 -8.07 -9.85
N LYS A 108 -35.46 -7.45 -8.81
CA LYS A 108 -35.88 -6.04 -8.76
C LYS A 108 -35.70 -5.45 -7.37
N GLY A 109 -35.38 -4.16 -7.34
CA GLY A 109 -35.33 -3.33 -6.12
C GLY A 109 -34.15 -3.60 -5.19
N HIS A 110 -34.25 -3.02 -4.00
CA HIS A 110 -33.19 -3.00 -2.98
C HIS A 110 -33.57 -3.87 -1.77
N PHE A 111 -32.57 -4.22 -0.96
CA PHE A 111 -32.77 -4.78 0.37
C PHE A 111 -32.24 -3.78 1.42
N PHE A 112 -33.13 -3.04 2.06
CA PHE A 112 -32.80 -2.06 3.09
C PHE A 112 -32.55 -2.74 4.44
N LEU A 113 -31.41 -2.44 5.07
CA LEU A 113 -31.05 -3.03 6.36
C LEU A 113 -31.63 -2.25 7.54
N ASN A 114 -31.97 -0.97 7.38
CA ASN A 114 -32.59 -0.11 8.40
C ASN A 114 -31.89 -0.24 9.77
N ASP A 115 -30.58 0.00 9.79
CA ASP A 115 -29.70 -0.15 10.97
C ASP A 115 -29.50 -1.58 11.50
N ASN A 116 -30.18 -2.59 10.97
CA ASN A 116 -30.08 -3.99 11.41
C ASN A 116 -28.94 -4.78 10.74
N ILE A 117 -28.69 -5.99 11.23
CA ILE A 117 -27.69 -6.90 10.67
C ILE A 117 -28.36 -7.96 9.81
N LEU A 118 -27.88 -8.14 8.58
CA LEU A 118 -28.20 -9.29 7.75
C LEU A 118 -27.01 -10.23 7.69
N VAL A 119 -27.16 -11.42 8.23
CA VAL A 119 -26.15 -12.49 8.16
C VAL A 119 -26.44 -13.39 6.97
N LEU A 120 -25.45 -13.60 6.11
CA LEU A 120 -25.53 -14.56 5.00
C LEU A 120 -24.43 -15.60 5.12
N GLY A 121 -24.83 -16.86 5.03
CA GLY A 121 -23.94 -18.01 5.04
C GLY A 121 -24.36 -19.11 6.01
N ASN A 122 -23.70 -20.25 5.88
CA ASN A 122 -23.79 -21.38 6.80
C ASN A 122 -22.46 -22.12 6.80
N ASN A 123 -21.50 -21.66 7.60
CA ASN A 123 -20.10 -22.11 7.57
C ASN A 123 -19.39 -21.89 6.21
N ASN A 124 -19.92 -20.99 5.39
CA ASN A 124 -19.40 -20.51 4.11
C ASN A 124 -20.09 -19.16 3.83
N PRO A 125 -19.59 -18.33 2.91
CA PRO A 125 -20.14 -16.98 2.74
C PRO A 125 -21.54 -16.93 2.13
N GLY A 126 -22.12 -18.03 1.66
CA GLY A 126 -23.33 -18.02 0.86
C GLY A 126 -23.11 -17.31 -0.49
N LYS A 127 -24.15 -17.28 -1.33
CA LYS A 127 -24.10 -16.63 -2.65
C LYS A 127 -25.01 -15.40 -2.69
N ILE A 128 -24.55 -14.34 -3.34
CA ILE A 128 -25.38 -13.20 -3.73
C ILE A 128 -25.32 -13.08 -5.24
N ASP A 129 -26.47 -12.95 -5.89
CA ASP A 129 -26.57 -12.94 -7.36
C ASP A 129 -27.55 -11.86 -7.86
N GLY A 130 -27.46 -11.51 -9.14
CA GLY A 130 -28.32 -10.53 -9.81
C GLY A 130 -28.15 -9.09 -9.31
N TYR A 131 -27.05 -8.78 -8.63
CA TYR A 131 -26.78 -7.44 -8.10
C TYR A 131 -26.07 -6.54 -9.11
N ASP A 132 -26.41 -5.26 -9.09
CA ASP A 132 -25.84 -4.18 -9.91
C ASP A 132 -26.12 -2.81 -9.27
N SER A 133 -25.89 -1.71 -10.00
CA SER A 133 -26.11 -0.35 -9.50
C SER A 133 -27.58 0.01 -9.24
N ALA A 134 -28.55 -0.83 -9.60
CA ALA A 134 -29.97 -0.66 -9.31
C ALA A 134 -30.51 -1.70 -8.31
N ARG A 135 -29.72 -2.72 -7.97
CA ARG A 135 -30.13 -3.89 -7.19
C ARG A 135 -29.05 -4.30 -6.21
N TYR A 136 -29.19 -3.89 -4.96
CA TYR A 136 -28.17 -4.09 -3.93
C TYR A 136 -28.74 -3.89 -2.51
N PHE A 137 -27.92 -4.12 -1.49
CA PHE A 137 -28.29 -3.89 -0.09
C PHE A 137 -28.05 -2.43 0.31
N VAL A 138 -29.05 -1.77 0.88
CA VAL A 138 -28.88 -0.41 1.40
C VAL A 138 -28.55 -0.50 2.88
N THR A 139 -27.32 -0.16 3.24
CA THR A 139 -26.80 -0.25 4.61
C THR A 139 -27.23 0.92 5.48
N GLY A 140 -27.71 2.02 4.87
CA GLY A 140 -28.02 3.25 5.58
C GLY A 140 -26.80 4.18 5.66
N ASN A 141 -27.01 5.38 6.18
CA ASN A 141 -26.05 6.47 6.12
C ASN A 141 -25.46 6.84 7.50
N HIS A 142 -25.13 5.81 8.30
CA HIS A 142 -24.62 5.96 9.65
C HIS A 142 -23.50 4.95 9.94
N PRO A 143 -22.49 5.31 10.74
CA PRO A 143 -21.48 4.36 11.21
C PRO A 143 -22.10 3.36 12.20
N ASP A 144 -21.50 2.17 12.28
CA ASP A 144 -21.81 1.08 13.23
C ASP A 144 -23.24 0.52 13.14
N ARG A 145 -23.93 0.75 12.02
CA ARG A 145 -25.31 0.32 11.79
C ARG A 145 -25.48 -0.26 10.39
N GLY A 146 -26.50 -1.11 10.21
CA GLY A 146 -26.88 -1.62 8.90
C GLY A 146 -25.81 -2.48 8.26
N LEU A 147 -25.50 -3.62 8.89
CA LEU A 147 -24.33 -4.43 8.54
C LEU A 147 -24.74 -5.62 7.66
N LEU A 148 -24.07 -5.79 6.52
CA LEU A 148 -24.10 -7.05 5.78
C LEU A 148 -22.94 -7.93 6.24
N MET A 149 -23.25 -9.06 6.87
CA MET A 149 -22.26 -10.02 7.36
C MET A 149 -22.24 -11.28 6.48
N ARG A 150 -21.04 -11.74 6.14
CA ARG A 150 -20.78 -12.96 5.37
C ARG A 150 -19.97 -13.92 6.23
N GLU A 151 -20.46 -15.14 6.43
CA GLU A 151 -19.81 -16.11 7.31
C GLU A 151 -18.65 -16.84 6.63
N ASN A 152 -17.58 -17.08 7.39
CA ASN A 152 -16.51 -18.01 7.07
C ASN A 152 -15.96 -17.89 5.64
N ILE A 153 -15.62 -16.67 5.20
CA ILE A 153 -14.91 -16.42 3.95
C ILE A 153 -13.53 -17.08 4.05
N ARG A 154 -13.28 -18.11 3.25
CA ARG A 154 -12.02 -18.85 3.15
C ARG A 154 -11.23 -18.40 1.94
N ARG A 155 -9.94 -18.76 1.91
CA ARG A 155 -9.09 -18.54 0.73
C ARG A 155 -9.63 -19.21 -0.55
N SER A 156 -10.31 -20.36 -0.42
CA SER A 156 -10.92 -21.08 -1.53
C SER A 156 -12.10 -20.36 -2.18
N ASP A 157 -12.75 -19.43 -1.47
CA ASP A 157 -13.94 -18.75 -1.95
C ASP A 157 -13.61 -17.60 -2.93
N GLY A 158 -12.32 -17.28 -3.08
CA GLY A 158 -11.86 -16.20 -3.96
C GLY A 158 -12.32 -14.83 -3.47
N THR A 159 -12.75 -13.98 -4.40
CA THR A 159 -13.24 -12.63 -4.11
C THR A 159 -14.72 -12.66 -3.79
N VAL A 160 -15.08 -12.37 -2.54
CA VAL A 160 -16.47 -12.33 -2.05
C VAL A 160 -16.97 -10.88 -2.07
N VAL A 161 -17.96 -10.61 -2.92
CA VAL A 161 -18.54 -9.27 -3.07
C VAL A 161 -19.65 -9.01 -2.05
N PHE A 162 -19.64 -7.81 -1.49
CA PHE A 162 -20.66 -7.18 -0.66
C PHE A 162 -21.33 -6.09 -1.52
N PRO A 163 -22.43 -6.39 -2.21
CA PRO A 163 -23.11 -5.43 -3.07
C PRO A 163 -23.94 -4.48 -2.21
N ILE A 164 -23.30 -3.43 -1.69
CA ILE A 164 -23.89 -2.50 -0.73
C ILE A 164 -23.90 -1.07 -1.28
N GLY A 165 -24.71 -0.22 -0.64
CA GLY A 165 -24.69 1.22 -0.81
C GLY A 165 -25.27 1.94 0.40
N SER A 166 -24.81 3.17 0.65
CA SER A 166 -25.28 3.96 1.81
C SER A 166 -26.74 4.38 1.65
N LEU A 167 -27.14 4.66 0.41
CA LEU A 167 -28.49 5.08 0.00
C LEU A 167 -28.91 4.31 -1.27
N SER A 168 -30.19 4.43 -1.66
CA SER A 168 -30.79 3.76 -2.83
C SER A 168 -30.33 4.25 -4.21
N GLN A 169 -29.44 5.25 -4.26
CA GLN A 169 -28.80 5.77 -5.48
C GLN A 169 -27.27 5.81 -5.37
N SER A 170 -26.71 5.10 -4.39
CA SER A 170 -25.31 5.15 -3.99
C SER A 170 -24.71 3.75 -4.00
N TYR A 171 -24.67 3.11 -5.15
CA TYR A 171 -24.05 1.79 -5.26
C TYR A 171 -22.53 1.86 -5.06
N THR A 172 -22.07 1.39 -3.90
CA THR A 172 -20.68 1.54 -3.45
C THR A 172 -20.17 0.23 -2.84
N PRO A 173 -20.10 -0.84 -3.66
CA PRO A 173 -19.83 -2.17 -3.15
C PRO A 173 -18.39 -2.31 -2.68
N ALA A 174 -18.19 -3.29 -1.81
CA ALA A 174 -16.86 -3.76 -1.41
C ALA A 174 -16.72 -5.24 -1.81
N ALA A 175 -15.49 -5.72 -1.92
CA ALA A 175 -15.21 -7.14 -1.97
C ALA A 175 -14.01 -7.49 -1.12
N ILE A 176 -14.02 -8.72 -0.62
CA ILE A 176 -13.01 -9.24 0.31
C ILE A 176 -12.47 -10.54 -0.25
N ARG A 177 -11.15 -10.66 -0.32
CA ARG A 177 -10.46 -11.94 -0.51
C ARG A 177 -9.65 -12.23 0.74
N ASN A 178 -10.06 -13.24 1.50
CA ASN A 178 -9.32 -13.67 2.68
C ASN A 178 -8.12 -14.52 2.23
N ALA A 179 -6.89 -14.05 2.49
CA ALA A 179 -5.67 -14.78 2.18
C ALA A 179 -5.14 -15.61 3.36
N SER A 180 -5.87 -15.62 4.49
CA SER A 180 -5.53 -16.40 5.68
C SER A 180 -5.78 -17.90 5.49
N ARG A 181 -5.10 -18.73 6.30
CA ARG A 181 -5.31 -20.19 6.32
C ARG A 181 -6.72 -20.58 6.79
N ASN A 182 -7.23 -19.88 7.79
CA ASN A 182 -8.55 -20.11 8.36
C ASN A 182 -9.58 -19.15 7.74
N GLY A 183 -10.80 -19.61 7.58
CA GLY A 183 -11.92 -18.73 7.21
C GLY A 183 -12.36 -17.87 8.39
N ASP A 184 -12.97 -16.72 8.08
CA ASP A 184 -13.45 -15.77 9.09
C ASP A 184 -14.76 -15.13 8.64
N ASP A 185 -15.54 -14.61 9.59
CA ASP A 185 -16.74 -13.87 9.26
C ASP A 185 -16.38 -12.39 9.13
N TYR A 186 -16.87 -11.79 8.05
CA TYR A 186 -16.64 -10.38 7.75
C TYR A 186 -17.97 -9.66 7.66
N PHE A 187 -18.01 -8.42 8.15
CA PHE A 187 -19.13 -7.52 7.90
C PHE A 187 -18.68 -6.28 7.17
N VAL A 188 -19.57 -5.72 6.36
CA VAL A 188 -19.35 -4.45 5.67
C VAL A 188 -20.60 -3.59 5.74
N SER A 189 -20.39 -2.30 6.01
CA SER A 189 -21.34 -1.22 5.75
C SER A 189 -20.62 -0.04 5.09
N VAL A 190 -21.39 0.93 4.60
CA VAL A 190 -20.85 2.14 3.98
C VAL A 190 -21.76 3.32 4.29
N PHE A 191 -21.16 4.48 4.56
CA PHE A 191 -21.86 5.73 4.79
C PHE A 191 -21.16 6.89 4.06
N ASP A 192 -21.90 7.97 3.85
CA ASP A 192 -21.43 9.18 3.19
C ASP A 192 -20.65 10.05 4.17
N SER A 193 -19.75 10.87 3.64
CA SER A 193 -18.79 11.70 4.39
C SER A 193 -17.52 10.95 4.77
N VAL A 194 -16.39 11.58 4.41
CA VAL A 194 -15.06 11.24 4.92
C VAL A 194 -14.66 12.33 5.91
N LYS A 195 -14.56 11.96 7.18
CA LYS A 195 -14.28 12.91 8.27
C LYS A 195 -12.81 12.85 8.65
N GLN A 196 -12.21 14.00 8.98
CA GLN A 196 -10.79 14.10 9.32
C GLN A 196 -10.35 13.12 10.42
N HIS A 197 -11.21 12.90 11.42
CA HIS A 197 -10.96 12.01 12.56
C HIS A 197 -11.84 10.75 12.50
N GLY A 198 -11.96 10.15 11.31
CA GLY A 198 -12.72 8.93 11.06
C GLY A 198 -14.23 9.19 10.95
N VAL A 199 -14.86 9.63 12.04
CA VAL A 199 -16.30 9.96 12.13
C VAL A 199 -16.59 11.38 12.61
N SER A 200 -15.55 12.16 12.95
CA SER A 200 -15.70 13.53 13.47
C SER A 200 -14.72 14.52 12.83
N GLY A 201 -14.97 15.82 13.05
CA GLY A 201 -14.20 16.90 12.46
C GLY A 201 -14.70 17.33 11.07
N ASN A 202 -13.82 18.01 10.34
CA ASN A 202 -14.12 18.54 9.01
C ASN A 202 -14.30 17.42 7.98
N THR A 203 -15.14 17.64 6.97
CA THR A 203 -15.31 16.70 5.86
C THR A 203 -14.26 16.95 4.79
N LEU A 204 -13.59 15.90 4.34
CA LEU A 204 -12.51 15.88 3.35
C LEU A 204 -13.05 15.65 1.93
N ILE A 205 -14.06 16.43 1.52
CA ILE A 205 -14.87 16.14 0.32
C ILE A 205 -14.05 16.21 -0.97
N LYS A 206 -13.09 17.13 -1.11
CA LYS A 206 -12.46 17.42 -2.41
C LYS A 206 -11.47 16.35 -2.81
N GLU A 207 -10.69 15.84 -1.86
CA GLU A 207 -9.58 14.91 -2.03
C GLU A 207 -10.00 13.43 -1.93
N SER A 208 -11.22 13.16 -1.46
CA SER A 208 -11.72 11.81 -1.26
C SER A 208 -12.80 11.41 -2.26
N VAL A 209 -13.14 10.13 -2.25
CA VAL A 209 -14.50 9.69 -2.60
C VAL A 209 -15.36 9.92 -1.37
N ASN A 210 -16.55 10.50 -1.50
CA ASN A 210 -17.41 10.88 -0.36
C ASN A 210 -18.09 9.68 0.30
N LYS A 211 -17.33 8.59 0.53
CA LYS A 211 -17.74 7.31 1.09
C LYS A 211 -16.73 6.84 2.11
N THR A 212 -17.23 6.36 3.24
CA THR A 212 -16.45 5.65 4.23
C THR A 212 -17.01 4.23 4.35
N TRP A 213 -16.18 3.24 3.99
CA TRP A 213 -16.49 1.84 4.22
C TRP A 213 -16.10 1.49 5.65
N GLN A 214 -16.99 0.77 6.30
CA GLN A 214 -16.72 0.13 7.57
C GLN A 214 -16.62 -1.37 7.32
N VAL A 215 -15.46 -1.95 7.61
CA VAL A 215 -15.19 -3.37 7.44
C VAL A 215 -14.72 -3.93 8.77
N GLY A 216 -15.30 -5.05 9.20
CA GLY A 216 -14.85 -5.74 10.40
C GLY A 216 -14.75 -7.24 10.22
N LYS A 217 -13.92 -7.84 11.07
CA LYS A 217 -13.60 -9.27 11.12
C LYS A 217 -13.88 -9.78 12.53
N SER A 218 -14.63 -10.87 12.69
CA SER A 218 -15.17 -11.26 14.01
C SER A 218 -14.38 -12.35 14.73
N LYS A 219 -13.88 -13.39 14.05
CA LYS A 219 -13.25 -14.56 14.72
C LYS A 219 -11.78 -14.36 15.01
N SER A 220 -11.05 -13.66 14.14
CA SER A 220 -9.61 -13.40 14.29
C SER A 220 -9.25 -11.98 13.84
N PRO A 221 -9.81 -10.94 14.51
CA PRO A 221 -9.56 -9.54 14.18
C PRO A 221 -8.08 -9.18 14.28
N GLY A 222 -7.62 -8.32 13.37
CA GLY A 222 -6.23 -7.80 13.37
C GLY A 222 -5.19 -8.86 13.02
N THR A 223 -5.59 -9.94 12.34
CA THR A 223 -4.68 -11.00 11.91
C THR A 223 -4.97 -11.42 10.48
N GLY A 224 -3.93 -11.90 9.79
CA GLY A 224 -4.02 -12.57 8.51
C GLY A 224 -4.35 -11.64 7.33
N ASN A 225 -3.55 -11.77 6.27
CA ASN A 225 -3.67 -10.93 5.08
C ASN A 225 -5.11 -10.95 4.55
N THR A 226 -5.68 -9.76 4.36
CA THR A 226 -7.02 -9.58 3.79
C THR A 226 -6.90 -8.59 2.65
N GLU A 227 -7.36 -8.97 1.47
CA GLU A 227 -7.38 -8.06 0.33
C GLU A 227 -8.77 -7.45 0.19
N LEU A 228 -8.79 -6.13 0.02
CA LEU A 228 -10.00 -5.33 -0.06
C LEU A 228 -10.08 -4.68 -1.43
N PHE A 229 -11.26 -4.76 -2.03
CA PHE A 229 -11.61 -4.08 -3.28
C PHE A 229 -12.76 -3.14 -2.95
N LEU A 230 -12.56 -1.84 -3.14
CA LEU A 230 -13.60 -0.84 -2.86
C LEU A 230 -14.00 -0.20 -4.17
N GLN A 231 -15.29 -0.07 -4.44
CA GLN A 231 -15.82 0.53 -5.65
C GLN A 231 -16.73 1.72 -5.33
N HIS A 232 -16.57 2.82 -6.07
CA HIS A 232 -17.40 4.03 -5.94
C HIS A 232 -17.92 4.47 -7.31
N LEU A 233 -19.01 5.25 -7.33
CA LEU A 233 -19.47 5.91 -8.56
C LEU A 233 -18.64 7.18 -8.79
N ASN A 234 -18.40 7.54 -10.05
CA ASN A 234 -17.67 8.77 -10.41
C ASN A 234 -18.34 10.04 -9.85
N SER A 235 -19.66 9.99 -9.60
CA SER A 235 -20.43 11.08 -8.98
C SER A 235 -20.11 11.28 -7.49
N ASP A 236 -19.52 10.29 -6.82
CA ASP A 236 -19.13 10.37 -5.42
C ASP A 236 -17.76 11.03 -5.23
N GLU A 237 -17.06 11.35 -6.31
CA GLU A 237 -15.70 11.87 -6.23
C GLU A 237 -15.66 13.37 -5.95
N GLY A 238 -14.77 13.75 -5.04
CA GLY A 238 -14.35 15.12 -4.90
C GLY A 238 -13.63 15.66 -6.13
N SER A 239 -13.67 16.98 -6.31
CA SER A 239 -13.03 17.66 -7.45
C SER A 239 -11.54 17.36 -7.59
N THR A 240 -10.81 17.25 -6.47
CA THR A 240 -9.37 16.95 -6.47
C THR A 240 -9.13 15.47 -6.76
N PHE A 241 -9.97 14.59 -6.19
CA PHE A 241 -9.96 13.15 -6.50
C PHE A 241 -10.13 12.91 -8.00
N ALA A 242 -11.19 13.48 -8.59
CA ALA A 242 -11.51 13.32 -10.00
C ALA A 242 -10.38 13.80 -10.92
N ALA A 243 -9.73 14.92 -10.58
CA ALA A 243 -8.60 15.47 -11.35
C ALA A 243 -7.33 14.61 -11.27
N ASN A 244 -7.17 13.80 -10.22
CA ASN A 244 -5.95 13.03 -9.95
C ASN A 244 -6.22 11.52 -9.82
N ARG A 245 -7.29 10.97 -10.42
CA ARG A 245 -7.67 9.55 -10.27
C ARG A 245 -6.51 8.57 -10.46
N GLN A 246 -5.56 8.87 -11.34
CA GLN A 246 -4.37 8.03 -11.58
C GLN A 246 -3.50 7.76 -10.33
N TYR A 247 -3.66 8.54 -9.27
CA TYR A 247 -2.96 8.41 -7.99
C TYR A 247 -3.89 7.99 -6.85
N ALA A 248 -5.02 7.35 -7.15
CA ALA A 248 -5.96 6.91 -6.13
C ALA A 248 -5.43 5.71 -5.33
N TYR A 249 -5.83 5.63 -4.06
CA TYR A 249 -5.50 4.52 -3.17
C TYR A 249 -6.56 4.36 -2.08
N ILE A 250 -6.62 3.17 -1.47
CA ILE A 250 -7.47 2.93 -0.29
C ILE A 250 -6.70 3.34 0.96
N SER A 251 -7.28 4.26 1.73
CA SER A 251 -6.75 4.72 3.01
C SER A 251 -7.49 4.09 4.17
N GLU A 252 -6.75 3.74 5.22
CA GLU A 252 -7.25 3.23 6.49
C GLU A 252 -7.13 4.31 7.56
N TYR A 253 -8.18 4.51 8.34
CA TYR A 253 -8.12 5.36 9.53
C TYR A 253 -7.49 4.59 10.69
N ARG A 254 -6.31 5.03 11.12
CA ARG A 254 -5.57 4.42 12.23
C ARG A 254 -4.74 5.46 12.96
N ASN A 255 -4.58 5.28 14.28
CA ASN A 255 -3.79 6.19 15.12
C ASN A 255 -4.19 7.67 14.96
N GLY A 256 -5.49 7.95 14.89
CA GLY A 256 -6.04 9.31 14.83
C GLY A 256 -5.98 10.01 13.46
N ARG A 257 -5.56 9.30 12.40
CA ARG A 257 -5.45 9.86 11.05
C ARG A 257 -5.72 8.84 9.96
N TRP A 258 -6.08 9.34 8.79
CA TRP A 258 -6.06 8.56 7.56
C TRP A 258 -4.62 8.30 7.11
N ASP A 259 -4.31 7.06 6.75
CA ASP A 259 -2.98 6.73 6.24
C ASP A 259 -2.82 7.03 4.75
N THR A 260 -1.56 7.14 4.32
CA THR A 260 -1.20 7.23 2.90
C THR A 260 -0.41 5.98 2.56
N VAL A 261 -0.82 5.27 1.53
CA VAL A 261 -0.20 4.01 1.12
C VAL A 261 0.08 3.97 -0.37
N PHE A 262 0.99 3.08 -0.76
CA PHE A 262 1.39 2.80 -2.13
C PHE A 262 1.18 1.30 -2.44
N PRO A 263 1.00 0.92 -3.73
CA PRO A 263 0.98 1.79 -4.91
C PRO A 263 -0.29 2.64 -5.00
N GLN A 264 -0.12 3.84 -5.55
CA GLN A 264 -1.22 4.72 -5.95
C GLN A 264 -1.46 4.50 -7.44
N GLN A 265 -2.69 4.15 -7.81
CA GLN A 265 -3.01 3.74 -9.17
C GLN A 265 -4.40 4.17 -9.59
N GLN A 266 -4.58 4.31 -10.90
CA GLN A 266 -5.89 4.58 -11.48
C GLN A 266 -6.88 3.48 -11.08
N PRO A 267 -8.09 3.84 -10.61
CA PRO A 267 -9.13 2.86 -10.35
C PRO A 267 -9.46 2.09 -11.64
N ALA A 268 -9.53 0.77 -11.55
CA ALA A 268 -10.05 -0.07 -12.62
C ALA A 268 -11.55 0.20 -12.84
N PRO A 269 -12.14 -0.09 -14.01
CA PRO A 269 -13.59 0.02 -14.21
C PRO A 269 -14.40 -0.76 -13.16
N GLY A 270 -15.59 -0.26 -12.81
CA GLY A 270 -16.46 -0.81 -11.76
C GLY A 270 -16.93 -2.24 -12.03
N ASN A 271 -16.16 -3.24 -11.60
CA ASN A 271 -16.39 -4.66 -11.89
C ASN A 271 -17.05 -5.46 -10.75
N LEU A 272 -17.35 -4.84 -9.60
CA LEU A 272 -18.02 -5.49 -8.48
C LEU A 272 -19.54 -5.56 -8.70
N THR A 273 -19.96 -6.11 -9.84
CA THR A 273 -21.37 -6.31 -10.25
C THR A 273 -21.51 -7.70 -10.89
N THR A 274 -22.73 -8.25 -10.95
CA THR A 274 -23.00 -9.48 -11.71
C THR A 274 -23.15 -9.26 -13.22
N GLY A 275 -23.32 -8.00 -13.64
CA GLY A 275 -23.45 -7.62 -15.05
C GLY A 275 -22.13 -7.17 -15.68
N SER A 276 -22.24 -6.39 -16.77
CA SER A 276 -21.07 -5.74 -17.39
C SER A 276 -20.44 -4.71 -16.44
N PRO A 277 -19.11 -4.50 -16.51
CA PRO A 277 -18.45 -3.46 -15.74
C PRO A 277 -19.07 -2.06 -15.95
N LEU A 278 -19.19 -1.29 -14.88
CA LEU A 278 -19.73 0.06 -14.88
C LEU A 278 -18.66 1.07 -15.30
N ASN A 279 -18.88 1.76 -16.42
CA ASN A 279 -17.96 2.77 -16.96
C ASN A 279 -17.92 4.06 -16.12
N ASN A 280 -18.98 4.35 -15.36
CA ASN A 280 -19.09 5.50 -14.47
C ASN A 280 -18.66 5.17 -13.03
N SER A 281 -17.78 4.20 -12.84
CA SER A 281 -17.37 3.70 -11.53
C SER A 281 -15.90 3.26 -11.54
N GLY A 282 -15.25 3.35 -10.37
CA GLY A 282 -13.85 2.99 -10.18
C GLY A 282 -13.60 2.05 -9.01
N VAL A 283 -12.76 1.04 -9.20
CA VAL A 283 -12.33 0.07 -8.17
C VAL A 283 -10.85 0.25 -7.86
N ASN A 284 -10.52 0.36 -6.57
CA ASN A 284 -9.15 0.27 -6.10
C ASN A 284 -9.04 -0.95 -5.19
N GLU A 285 -7.83 -1.49 -5.08
CA GLU A 285 -7.52 -2.61 -4.22
C GLU A 285 -6.43 -2.27 -3.22
N ARG A 286 -6.44 -2.93 -2.06
CA ARG A 286 -5.39 -2.83 -1.04
C ARG A 286 -5.29 -4.14 -0.28
N VAL A 287 -4.07 -4.59 -0.04
CA VAL A 287 -3.77 -5.70 0.86
C VAL A 287 -3.56 -5.18 2.29
N MET A 288 -4.40 -5.63 3.21
CA MET A 288 -4.27 -5.37 4.65
C MET A 288 -3.35 -6.42 5.26
N ILE A 289 -2.04 -6.12 5.35
CA ILE A 289 -1.00 -7.07 5.79
C ILE A 289 -1.19 -7.50 7.26
N THR A 290 -1.60 -6.57 8.13
CA THR A 290 -1.96 -6.87 9.52
C THR A 290 -3.38 -7.42 9.65
N GLY A 291 -4.05 -7.70 8.53
CA GLY A 291 -5.47 -8.05 8.51
C GLY A 291 -6.39 -6.87 8.80
N VAL A 292 -7.69 -7.18 8.83
CA VAL A 292 -8.76 -6.24 9.20
C VAL A 292 -9.08 -6.41 10.67
N SER A 293 -9.24 -5.31 11.39
CA SER A 293 -9.57 -5.28 12.81
C SER A 293 -11.04 -5.66 13.06
N GLN A 294 -11.48 -5.63 14.32
CA GLN A 294 -12.89 -5.82 14.64
C GLN A 294 -13.78 -4.72 14.03
N ASN A 295 -13.22 -3.53 13.83
CA ASN A 295 -13.84 -2.41 13.13
C ASN A 295 -12.75 -1.55 12.47
N THR A 296 -12.75 -1.49 11.14
CA THR A 296 -11.80 -0.70 10.35
C THR A 296 -12.58 0.26 9.44
N LEU A 297 -12.24 1.55 9.52
CA LEU A 297 -12.77 2.57 8.62
C LEU A 297 -11.81 2.78 7.46
N LEU A 298 -12.38 2.80 6.25
CA LEU A 298 -11.65 2.90 5.00
C LEU A 298 -12.29 3.96 4.11
N THR A 299 -11.47 4.65 3.35
CA THR A 299 -11.95 5.49 2.24
C THR A 299 -10.98 5.41 1.07
N LYS A 300 -11.21 6.19 0.02
CA LYS A 300 -10.23 6.43 -1.03
C LYS A 300 -9.86 7.89 -1.07
N PHE A 301 -8.56 8.13 -1.11
CA PHE A 301 -7.99 9.43 -1.42
C PHE A 301 -7.22 9.34 -2.73
N THR A 302 -6.84 10.51 -3.24
CA THR A 302 -5.85 10.63 -4.30
C THR A 302 -4.58 11.31 -3.80
N GLY A 303 -3.45 10.96 -4.40
CA GLY A 303 -2.24 11.77 -4.35
C GLY A 303 -2.34 13.04 -5.23
N SER A 304 -1.22 13.73 -5.41
CA SER A 304 -1.11 14.82 -6.40
C SER A 304 -0.03 14.48 -7.42
N LYS A 305 -0.09 15.12 -8.60
CA LYS A 305 0.97 15.06 -9.61
C LYS A 305 2.34 15.51 -9.05
N ASP A 306 2.35 16.41 -8.07
CA ASP A 306 3.57 16.88 -7.39
C ASP A 306 4.01 15.92 -6.26
N PHE A 307 3.15 14.97 -5.89
CA PHE A 307 3.46 13.82 -5.03
C PHE A 307 4.02 12.64 -5.85
N PHE A 308 4.79 12.92 -6.90
CA PHE A 308 5.89 12.04 -7.24
C PHE A 308 6.87 12.10 -6.08
N ILE A 309 6.70 11.22 -5.09
CA ILE A 309 7.81 10.93 -4.19
C ILE A 309 8.77 10.08 -5.02
N GLY A 310 9.66 10.74 -5.77
CA GLY A 310 10.92 10.11 -6.12
C GLY A 310 11.49 9.58 -4.80
N GLU A 311 11.76 8.28 -4.74
CA GLU A 311 12.38 7.65 -3.57
C GLU A 311 13.53 8.55 -3.12
N TRP A 312 13.44 9.17 -1.94
CA TRP A 312 14.55 9.95 -1.42
C TRP A 312 15.61 8.95 -0.99
N LEU A 313 16.58 8.76 -1.87
CA LEU A 313 17.75 7.92 -1.66
C LEU A 313 18.96 8.83 -1.52
N TRP A 314 19.59 8.79 -0.37
CA TRP A 314 20.87 9.44 -0.13
C TRP A 314 21.94 8.39 0.10
N PHE A 315 22.93 8.31 -0.79
CA PHE A 315 24.01 7.34 -0.75
C PHE A 315 25.36 8.06 -0.62
N ASN A 316 26.24 7.55 0.24
CA ASN A 316 27.57 8.09 0.41
C ASN A 316 28.55 6.97 0.81
N ALA A 317 29.85 7.23 0.65
CA ALA A 317 30.92 6.30 0.95
C ALA A 317 32.18 7.04 1.40
N PHE A 318 32.94 6.43 2.32
CA PHE A 318 34.24 6.96 2.75
C PHE A 318 35.21 5.84 3.11
N ARG A 319 36.49 6.09 2.90
CA ARG A 319 37.55 5.14 3.17
C ARG A 319 37.85 5.09 4.68
N LEU A 320 37.91 3.88 5.24
CA LEU A 320 38.24 3.66 6.65
C LEU A 320 39.74 3.43 6.84
N ASP A 321 40.36 2.66 5.95
CA ASP A 321 41.80 2.35 5.93
C ASP A 321 42.25 1.92 4.52
N SER A 322 43.49 1.43 4.39
CA SER A 322 44.08 0.95 3.12
C SER A 322 43.36 -0.26 2.50
N MET A 323 42.40 -0.88 3.19
CA MET A 323 41.71 -2.09 2.72
C MET A 323 40.18 -2.01 2.81
N ARG A 324 39.61 -1.00 3.48
CA ARG A 324 38.17 -0.94 3.77
C ARG A 324 37.56 0.38 3.36
N VAL A 325 36.41 0.30 2.68
CA VAL A 325 35.53 1.45 2.40
C VAL A 325 34.17 1.18 3.02
N ARG A 326 33.65 2.15 3.78
CA ARG A 326 32.28 2.10 4.29
C ARG A 326 31.36 2.82 3.32
N THR A 327 30.34 2.12 2.86
CA THR A 327 29.19 2.70 2.17
C THR A 327 28.03 2.78 3.15
N TYR A 328 27.20 3.81 3.01
CA TYR A 328 26.05 4.02 3.86
C TYR A 328 24.98 4.82 3.13
N TRP A 329 23.72 4.50 3.39
CA TRP A 329 22.60 5.16 2.73
C TRP A 329 21.36 5.23 3.58
N LYS A 330 20.47 6.12 3.15
CA LYS A 330 19.16 6.36 3.74
C LYS A 330 18.10 6.36 2.66
N THR A 331 16.95 5.79 2.98
CA THR A 331 15.79 5.70 2.08
C THR A 331 14.54 6.26 2.77
N LYS A 332 13.71 6.99 2.01
CA LYS A 332 12.33 7.33 2.40
C LYS A 332 11.50 7.82 1.21
N PRO A 333 10.29 7.29 0.97
CA PRO A 333 9.84 5.97 1.40
C PRO A 333 10.65 4.87 0.69
N GLU A 334 10.55 3.64 1.19
CA GLU A 334 10.83 2.46 0.38
C GLU A 334 9.53 1.93 -0.20
N ILE A 335 9.51 1.70 -1.51
CA ILE A 335 8.34 1.21 -2.23
C ILE A 335 8.76 0.02 -3.08
N ASN A 336 8.24 -1.15 -2.71
CA ASN A 336 8.50 -2.40 -3.40
C ASN A 336 9.98 -2.79 -3.47
N ILE A 337 10.82 -2.35 -2.53
CA ILE A 337 12.25 -2.66 -2.52
C ILE A 337 12.47 -4.08 -1.99
N ASN A 338 13.20 -4.90 -2.73
CA ASN A 338 13.61 -6.22 -2.27
C ASN A 338 14.96 -6.15 -1.53
N HIS A 339 15.97 -5.56 -2.16
CA HIS A 339 17.31 -5.42 -1.59
C HIS A 339 18.11 -4.34 -2.31
N PHE A 340 19.26 -4.00 -1.75
CA PHE A 340 20.23 -3.09 -2.31
C PHE A 340 21.50 -3.83 -2.69
N VAL A 341 22.07 -3.51 -3.84
CA VAL A 341 23.38 -4.00 -4.27
C VAL A 341 24.35 -2.82 -4.30
N VAL A 342 25.41 -2.90 -3.52
CA VAL A 342 26.51 -1.95 -3.60
C VAL A 342 27.41 -2.37 -4.75
N GLU A 343 27.64 -1.46 -5.68
CA GLU A 343 28.51 -1.70 -6.84
C GLU A 343 29.72 -0.78 -6.79
N ARG A 344 30.87 -1.34 -7.15
CA ARG A 344 32.16 -0.65 -7.21
C ARG A 344 32.71 -0.67 -8.62
N ARG A 345 33.37 0.40 -9.02
CA ARG A 345 34.26 0.47 -10.18
C ARG A 345 35.56 1.15 -9.76
N LEU A 346 36.70 0.50 -9.97
CA LEU A 346 38.00 1.14 -9.74
C LEU A 346 38.31 2.14 -10.87
N SER A 347 39.17 3.12 -10.60
CA SER A 347 39.58 4.11 -11.63
C SER A 347 40.24 3.50 -12.87
N THR A 348 40.76 2.27 -12.75
CA THR A 348 41.36 1.48 -13.83
C THR A 348 40.34 0.60 -14.59
N GLU A 349 39.09 0.54 -14.12
CA GLU A 349 38.04 -0.32 -14.66
C GLU A 349 36.98 0.48 -15.42
N THR A 350 36.34 -0.15 -16.40
CA THR A 350 35.28 0.49 -17.21
C THR A 350 33.87 0.13 -16.78
N VAL A 351 33.68 -0.92 -15.97
CA VAL A 351 32.38 -1.48 -15.60
C VAL A 351 32.22 -1.57 -14.08
N PHE A 352 31.03 -1.28 -13.56
CA PHE A 352 30.68 -1.48 -12.16
C PHE A 352 30.42 -2.96 -11.87
N SER A 353 31.02 -3.47 -10.80
CA SER A 353 30.84 -4.84 -10.31
C SER A 353 30.23 -4.85 -8.90
N PRO A 354 29.33 -5.79 -8.57
CA PRO A 354 28.75 -5.89 -7.24
C PRO A 354 29.81 -6.26 -6.20
N VAL A 355 29.83 -5.55 -5.07
CA VAL A 355 30.71 -5.83 -3.92
C VAL A 355 29.94 -6.32 -2.69
N GLY A 356 28.61 -6.20 -2.70
CA GLY A 356 27.77 -6.84 -1.70
C GLY A 356 26.30 -6.48 -1.82
N ASN A 357 25.48 -7.19 -1.03
CA ASN A 357 24.03 -7.08 -1.02
C ASN A 357 23.55 -6.83 0.41
N VAL A 358 22.58 -5.94 0.58
CA VAL A 358 21.90 -5.70 1.85
C VAL A 358 20.40 -5.80 1.63
N PRO A 359 19.69 -6.75 2.28
CA PRO A 359 18.25 -6.85 2.18
C PRO A 359 17.59 -5.58 2.71
N THR A 360 16.40 -5.27 2.20
CA THR A 360 15.60 -4.20 2.79
C THR A 360 15.33 -4.47 4.29
N GLN A 361 15.27 -3.40 5.06
CA GLN A 361 14.76 -3.44 6.45
C GLN A 361 13.25 -3.14 6.49
N ALA A 362 12.67 -2.69 5.37
CA ALA A 362 11.26 -2.47 5.22
C ALA A 362 10.51 -3.80 5.19
N VAL A 363 9.46 -3.91 5.99
CA VAL A 363 8.62 -5.10 6.01
C VAL A 363 7.95 -5.25 4.63
N ASN A 364 8.20 -6.38 3.96
CA ASN A 364 7.73 -6.66 2.60
C ASN A 364 8.17 -5.63 1.53
N GLY A 365 9.22 -4.86 1.78
CA GLY A 365 9.72 -3.84 0.84
C GLY A 365 8.98 -2.51 0.88
N TYR A 366 8.20 -2.24 1.92
CA TYR A 366 7.47 -0.99 2.08
C TYR A 366 7.77 -0.31 3.42
N SER A 367 8.23 0.94 3.36
CA SER A 367 8.46 1.76 4.55
C SER A 367 8.18 3.23 4.28
N THR A 368 7.50 3.89 5.22
CA THR A 368 7.23 5.34 5.17
C THR A 368 8.14 6.13 6.12
N THR A 369 9.02 5.47 6.86
CA THR A 369 10.01 6.08 7.76
C THR A 369 11.40 6.03 7.15
N ILE A 370 12.33 6.83 7.68
CA ILE A 370 13.73 6.77 7.24
C ILE A 370 14.32 5.44 7.72
N LEU A 371 14.82 4.64 6.77
CA LEU A 371 15.63 3.46 7.07
C LEU A 371 17.09 3.76 6.76
N ASN A 372 18.00 3.19 7.56
CA ASN A 372 19.43 3.46 7.48
C ASN A 372 20.17 2.15 7.23
N TYR A 373 21.10 2.18 6.31
CA TYR A 373 21.85 1.02 5.87
C TYR A 373 23.33 1.33 5.78
N GLN A 374 24.14 0.29 5.84
CA GLN A 374 25.57 0.36 5.61
C GLN A 374 26.10 -0.97 5.10
N LEU A 375 27.20 -0.89 4.36
CA LEU A 375 27.99 -2.04 3.95
C LEU A 375 29.47 -1.66 3.93
N ILE A 376 30.32 -2.55 4.45
CA ILE A 376 31.77 -2.40 4.37
C ILE A 376 32.27 -3.21 3.19
N ASP A 377 32.82 -2.54 2.19
CA ASP A 377 33.53 -3.17 1.09
C ASP A 377 34.95 -3.53 1.54
N ILE A 378 35.24 -4.83 1.53
CA ILE A 378 36.53 -5.40 1.92
C ILE A 378 36.80 -6.69 1.11
N PRO A 379 38.03 -6.90 0.59
CA PRO A 379 39.13 -5.94 0.56
C PRO A 379 39.03 -4.98 -0.64
N ASN A 380 39.20 -3.68 -0.39
CA ASN A 380 39.51 -2.68 -1.41
C ASN A 380 40.94 -2.17 -1.20
N ARG A 381 41.91 -2.84 -1.83
CA ARG A 381 43.34 -2.52 -1.79
C ARG A 381 43.79 -1.55 -2.88
N ASP A 382 42.85 -1.00 -3.66
CA ASP A 382 43.19 -0.14 -4.78
C ASP A 382 43.74 1.19 -4.27
N LYS A 383 44.86 1.60 -4.86
CA LYS A 383 45.56 2.84 -4.49
C LYS A 383 45.03 4.05 -5.25
N GLY A 384 44.13 3.88 -6.22
CA GLY A 384 43.48 4.95 -6.95
C GLY A 384 42.10 5.32 -6.38
N ILE A 385 41.34 6.09 -7.15
CA ILE A 385 39.96 6.45 -6.79
C ILE A 385 39.06 5.22 -7.02
N SER A 386 38.20 4.93 -6.04
CA SER A 386 37.15 3.93 -6.17
C SER A 386 35.80 4.62 -6.29
N PHE A 387 35.02 4.26 -7.31
CA PHE A 387 33.67 4.78 -7.53
C PHE A 387 32.65 3.79 -7.00
N TYR A 388 31.65 4.29 -6.28
CA TYR A 388 30.56 3.49 -5.73
C TYR A 388 29.22 4.03 -6.19
N ARG A 389 28.27 3.11 -6.40
CA ARG A 389 26.86 3.44 -6.54
C ARG A 389 26.01 2.38 -5.86
N LEU A 390 24.79 2.74 -5.52
CA LEU A 390 23.79 1.81 -5.04
C LEU A 390 22.86 1.41 -6.18
N ARG A 391 22.60 0.12 -6.35
CA ARG A 391 21.52 -0.39 -7.17
C ARG A 391 20.38 -0.86 -6.26
N SER A 392 19.25 -0.18 -6.31
CA SER A 392 18.03 -0.55 -5.58
C SER A 392 17.22 -1.51 -6.43
N VAL A 393 16.99 -2.74 -5.97
CA VAL A 393 16.28 -3.78 -6.70
C VAL A 393 14.89 -3.98 -6.11
N LYS A 394 13.86 -3.95 -6.95
CA LYS A 394 12.45 -4.12 -6.56
C LYS A 394 12.03 -5.58 -6.58
N ASN A 395 10.90 -5.91 -5.95
CA ASN A 395 10.37 -7.29 -5.95
C ASN A 395 9.93 -7.79 -7.34
N ASP A 396 9.66 -6.89 -8.28
CA ASP A 396 9.36 -7.20 -9.68
C ASP A 396 10.62 -7.35 -10.56
N GLY A 397 11.81 -7.21 -9.97
CA GLY A 397 13.10 -7.31 -10.66
C GLY A 397 13.57 -6.01 -11.33
N SER A 398 12.74 -4.97 -11.39
CA SER A 398 13.19 -3.65 -11.85
C SER A 398 14.17 -3.02 -10.87
N PHE A 399 15.00 -2.09 -11.35
CA PHE A 399 16.00 -1.45 -10.50
C PHE A 399 16.28 0.01 -10.89
N SER A 400 16.78 0.77 -9.92
CA SER A 400 17.29 2.13 -10.11
C SER A 400 18.70 2.25 -9.52
N PHE A 401 19.44 3.28 -9.95
CA PHE A 401 20.77 3.58 -9.40
C PHE A 401 20.75 4.89 -8.62
N SER A 402 21.56 4.97 -7.57
CA SER A 402 21.94 6.25 -6.95
C SER A 402 22.90 7.03 -7.83
N ASP A 403 23.18 8.27 -7.44
CA ASP A 403 24.37 8.99 -7.87
C ASP A 403 25.65 8.19 -7.54
N THR A 404 26.68 8.41 -8.36
CA THR A 404 27.99 7.80 -8.14
C THR A 404 28.82 8.64 -7.18
N VAL A 405 29.41 7.99 -6.18
CA VAL A 405 30.27 8.60 -5.17
C VAL A 405 31.72 8.17 -5.40
N ALA A 406 32.62 9.13 -5.53
CA ALA A 406 34.05 8.88 -5.61
C ALA A 406 34.65 8.81 -4.19
N VAL A 407 35.45 7.77 -3.94
CA VAL A 407 36.19 7.58 -2.70
C VAL A 407 37.68 7.64 -3.02
N ALA A 408 38.32 8.67 -2.48
CA ALA A 408 39.76 8.88 -2.60
C ALA A 408 40.55 7.72 -1.96
N PRO A 409 41.81 7.54 -2.37
CA PRO A 409 42.73 6.58 -1.76
C PRO A 409 43.07 6.95 -0.31
N TYR A 410 43.64 5.99 0.44
CA TYR A 410 43.91 6.21 1.86
C TYR A 410 45.03 7.26 2.04
N PRO A 411 44.86 8.27 2.91
CA PRO A 411 45.88 9.29 3.13
C PRO A 411 47.23 8.68 3.53
N GLY A 412 48.31 9.13 2.89
CA GLY A 412 49.66 8.61 3.09
C GLY A 412 50.11 7.50 2.13
N GLU A 413 49.24 7.03 1.22
CA GLU A 413 49.65 6.08 0.16
C GLU A 413 50.34 6.75 -1.04
N TYR A 414 50.15 8.06 -1.25
CA TYR A 414 50.93 8.87 -2.18
C TYR A 414 51.82 9.84 -1.38
N ASN A 415 53.10 9.51 -1.24
CA ASN A 415 54.04 10.41 -0.59
C ASN A 415 54.49 11.51 -1.57
N ILE A 416 53.96 12.72 -1.40
CA ILE A 416 54.56 13.94 -1.95
C ILE A 416 55.56 14.48 -0.94
N ASN A 417 56.85 14.28 -1.21
CA ASN A 417 57.93 14.75 -0.35
C ASN A 417 58.53 16.02 -0.95
N LEU A 418 58.82 17.01 -0.12
CA LEU A 418 59.46 18.24 -0.54
C LEU A 418 60.66 18.55 0.37
N TRP A 419 61.83 18.78 -0.22
CA TRP A 419 63.06 19.02 0.54
C TRP A 419 64.10 19.84 -0.26
N PRO A 420 65.03 20.54 0.43
CA PRO A 420 64.96 20.88 1.84
C PRO A 420 63.81 21.85 2.11
N ASN A 421 63.29 21.83 3.34
CA ASN A 421 62.29 22.79 3.80
C ASN A 421 62.55 23.09 5.28
N PRO A 422 63.03 24.30 5.65
CA PRO A 422 63.21 25.47 4.79
C PRO A 422 64.27 25.31 3.67
N SER A 423 64.12 26.06 2.58
CA SER A 423 65.04 26.11 1.43
C SER A 423 65.61 27.51 1.24
N THR A 424 66.82 27.63 0.68
CA THR A 424 67.44 28.92 0.28
C THR A 424 67.07 29.34 -1.16
N GLY A 425 66.08 28.67 -1.75
CA GLY A 425 65.52 28.96 -3.07
C GLY A 425 65.39 27.70 -3.93
N ASN A 426 66.38 26.80 -3.90
CA ASN A 426 66.34 25.52 -4.63
C ASN A 426 65.74 24.41 -3.77
N PHE A 427 64.79 23.65 -4.31
CA PHE A 427 64.19 22.50 -3.64
C PHE A 427 63.74 21.45 -4.65
N PHE A 428 63.44 20.26 -4.14
CA PHE A 428 62.97 19.11 -4.90
C PHE A 428 61.60 18.69 -4.41
N LEU A 429 60.77 18.27 -5.36
CA LEU A 429 59.49 17.62 -5.09
C LEU A 429 59.55 16.19 -5.63
N SER A 430 59.31 15.20 -4.77
CA SER A 430 59.07 13.82 -5.21
C SER A 430 57.59 13.58 -5.40
N ILE A 431 57.25 12.96 -6.53
CA ILE A 431 55.91 12.52 -6.87
C ILE A 431 55.99 11.03 -7.23
N HIS A 432 55.08 10.24 -6.64
CA HIS A 432 55.02 8.80 -6.93
C HIS A 432 54.65 8.55 -8.40
N LYS A 433 55.35 7.63 -9.08
CA LYS A 433 55.18 7.34 -10.53
C LYS A 433 53.76 6.97 -10.95
N THR A 434 52.98 6.38 -10.05
CA THR A 434 51.59 5.97 -10.32
C THR A 434 50.58 7.08 -10.11
N LEU A 435 51.00 8.27 -9.67
CA LEU A 435 50.12 9.41 -9.53
C LEU A 435 49.91 10.05 -10.91
N PRO A 436 48.65 10.19 -11.41
CA PRO A 436 48.37 10.82 -12.69
C PRO A 436 48.46 12.35 -12.57
N ALA A 437 49.63 12.86 -12.19
CA ALA A 437 49.88 14.27 -11.98
C ALA A 437 50.13 15.00 -13.30
N LYS A 438 49.38 16.08 -13.53
CA LYS A 438 49.50 16.97 -14.68
C LYS A 438 50.57 18.04 -14.43
N ALA A 439 50.47 18.73 -13.30
CA ALA A 439 51.35 19.85 -12.98
C ALA A 439 51.54 20.02 -11.46
N VAL A 440 52.64 20.67 -11.09
CA VAL A 440 52.88 21.22 -9.76
C VAL A 440 52.54 22.70 -9.81
N VAL A 441 51.72 23.18 -8.89
CA VAL A 441 51.35 24.58 -8.77
C VAL A 441 51.83 25.12 -7.43
N ILE A 442 52.34 26.34 -7.44
CA ILE A 442 52.85 27.03 -6.26
C ILE A 442 52.06 28.32 -6.07
N TRP A 443 51.59 28.53 -4.85
CA TRP A 443 50.95 29.77 -4.41
C TRP A 443 51.78 30.47 -3.34
N ASN A 444 51.72 31.79 -3.28
CA ASN A 444 52.22 32.56 -2.14
C ASN A 444 51.21 32.53 -0.97
N ALA A 445 51.60 33.10 0.17
CA ALA A 445 50.78 33.13 1.38
C ALA A 445 49.41 33.84 1.23
N ILE A 446 49.24 34.69 0.21
CA ILE A 446 47.97 35.38 -0.09
C ILE A 446 47.15 34.68 -1.18
N GLY A 447 47.55 33.47 -1.59
CA GLY A 447 46.80 32.63 -2.54
C GLY A 447 47.02 32.97 -4.02
N GLN A 448 47.94 33.87 -4.35
CA GLN A 448 48.28 34.15 -5.75
C GLN A 448 49.17 33.04 -6.30
N LYS A 449 48.87 32.57 -7.52
CA LYS A 449 49.68 31.57 -8.23
C LYS A 449 51.02 32.20 -8.65
N VAL A 450 52.12 31.66 -8.11
CA VAL A 450 53.50 32.13 -8.34
C VAL A 450 54.18 31.33 -9.43
N LYS A 451 53.92 30.02 -9.51
CA LYS A 451 54.53 29.14 -10.51
C LYS A 451 53.62 27.95 -10.83
N GLU A 452 53.73 27.46 -12.06
CA GLU A 452 53.15 26.20 -12.50
C GLU A 452 54.19 25.45 -13.34
N GLU A 453 54.43 24.18 -13.01
CA GLU A 453 55.45 23.35 -13.63
C GLU A 453 54.81 22.01 -14.05
N PRO A 454 54.77 21.65 -15.35
CA PRO A 454 54.19 20.40 -15.79
C PRO A 454 55.01 19.20 -15.29
N VAL A 455 54.36 18.12 -14.82
CA VAL A 455 55.09 16.96 -14.26
C VAL A 455 55.82 16.18 -15.35
N ASN A 456 55.21 16.01 -16.54
CA ASN A 456 55.77 15.30 -17.69
C ASN A 456 56.34 13.90 -17.34
N GLY A 457 55.66 13.17 -16.45
CA GLY A 457 56.07 11.84 -15.99
C GLY A 457 57.31 11.80 -15.08
N ARG A 458 57.86 12.96 -14.68
CA ARG A 458 59.01 13.04 -13.75
C ARG A 458 58.59 12.64 -12.34
N SER A 459 59.38 11.79 -11.70
CA SER A 459 59.17 11.40 -10.30
C SER A 459 59.86 12.32 -9.30
N ILE A 460 60.88 13.07 -9.74
CA ILE A 460 61.55 14.09 -8.94
C ILE A 460 61.64 15.35 -9.79
N ILE A 461 61.16 16.47 -9.24
CA ILE A 461 61.04 17.74 -9.95
C ILE A 461 61.90 18.77 -9.21
N PRO A 462 63.02 19.22 -9.81
CA PRO A 462 63.79 20.33 -9.27
C PRO A 462 63.04 21.64 -9.49
N MET A 463 63.01 22.48 -8.48
CA MET A 463 62.30 23.75 -8.46
C MET A 463 63.17 24.84 -7.85
N PHE A 464 62.92 26.08 -8.29
CA PHE A 464 63.58 27.28 -7.78
C PHE A 464 62.57 28.40 -7.56
N LEU A 465 62.65 29.06 -6.42
CA LEU A 465 61.93 30.29 -6.08
C LEU A 465 62.92 31.33 -5.56
N PRO A 466 63.00 32.53 -6.18
CA PRO A 466 64.01 33.53 -5.81
C PRO A 466 63.64 34.41 -4.62
N ILE A 467 62.36 34.47 -4.24
CA ILE A 467 61.84 35.40 -3.24
C ILE A 467 61.58 34.67 -1.92
N GLN A 468 62.08 35.23 -0.82
CA GLN A 468 61.84 34.70 0.53
C GLN A 468 60.36 34.81 0.91
N GLY A 469 59.86 33.81 1.62
CA GLY A 469 58.46 33.79 2.05
C GLY A 469 57.90 32.40 2.28
N ALA A 470 56.65 32.37 2.71
CA ALA A 470 55.87 31.14 2.83
C ALA A 470 55.09 30.88 1.54
N TYR A 471 55.22 29.66 1.04
CA TYR A 471 54.56 29.17 -0.16
C TYR A 471 53.79 27.89 0.14
N PHE A 472 52.82 27.61 -0.72
CA PHE A 472 52.06 26.37 -0.73
C PHE A 472 52.26 25.69 -2.07
N VAL A 473 52.69 24.42 -2.04
CA VAL A 473 52.97 23.61 -3.22
C VAL A 473 51.90 22.53 -3.32
N GLY A 474 51.14 22.53 -4.41
CA GLY A 474 50.11 21.52 -4.68
C GLY A 474 50.37 20.78 -5.99
N VAL A 475 49.86 19.54 -6.06
CA VAL A 475 49.93 18.71 -7.27
C VAL A 475 48.54 18.62 -7.88
N VAL A 476 48.43 19.05 -9.14
CA VAL A 476 47.21 19.01 -9.95
C VAL A 476 47.20 17.71 -10.75
N LEU A 477 46.13 16.93 -10.63
CA LEU A 477 45.91 15.73 -11.42
C LEU A 477 45.54 16.03 -12.87
N THR A 478 45.60 15.01 -13.73
CA THR A 478 45.05 15.08 -15.11
C THR A 478 43.56 15.45 -15.14
N THR A 479 42.82 15.15 -14.08
CA THR A 479 41.40 15.53 -13.88
C THR A 479 41.20 17.00 -13.51
N GLY A 480 42.26 17.73 -13.14
CA GLY A 480 42.20 19.13 -12.71
C GLY A 480 42.08 19.33 -11.19
N GLU A 481 41.93 18.26 -10.42
CA GLU A 481 41.84 18.32 -8.95
C GLU A 481 43.23 18.46 -8.29
N ILE A 482 43.29 19.17 -7.16
CA ILE A 482 44.48 19.25 -6.30
C ILE A 482 44.34 18.22 -5.17
N ILE A 483 45.27 17.28 -5.06
CA ILE A 483 45.15 16.16 -4.11
C ILE A 483 45.76 16.43 -2.74
N GLU A 484 46.78 17.28 -2.68
CA GLU A 484 47.51 17.58 -1.46
C GLU A 484 48.27 18.89 -1.64
N THR A 485 48.44 19.64 -0.55
CA THR A 485 49.22 20.87 -0.51
C THR A 485 50.25 20.79 0.60
N LYS A 486 51.53 21.05 0.30
CA LYS A 486 52.62 21.13 1.27
C LYS A 486 53.05 22.58 1.47
N LYS A 487 53.29 22.97 2.72
CA LYS A 487 53.88 24.28 3.04
C LYS A 487 55.39 24.24 2.77
N LEU A 488 55.91 25.23 2.06
CA LEU A 488 57.33 25.44 1.77
C LEU A 488 57.75 26.81 2.33
N ILE A 489 58.88 26.86 3.03
CA ILE A 489 59.52 28.10 3.49
C ILE A 489 60.77 28.35 2.65
N ILE A 490 60.82 29.49 1.96
CA ILE A 490 62.06 30.00 1.38
C ILE A 490 62.66 31.01 2.36
N ALA A 491 63.77 30.62 2.99
CA ALA A 491 64.53 31.47 3.90
C ALA A 491 65.68 32.15 3.14
N GLY A 492 66.04 33.37 3.55
CA GLY A 492 67.26 34.02 3.07
C GLY A 492 68.50 33.18 3.38
N LYS A 493 69.54 33.31 2.55
CA LYS A 493 70.85 32.75 2.87
C LYS A 493 71.44 33.40 4.11
#